data_AF-A0A7S1SSR8-F1
#
_entry.id   AF-A0A7S1SSR8-F1
#
_cell.length_a   1.000
_cell.length_b   1.000
_cell.length_c   1.000
_cell.angle_alpha   90.00
_cell.angle_beta   90.00
_cell.angle_gamma   90.00
#
_symmetry.space_group_name_H-M   'P 1'
#
loop_
_entity.id
_entity.type
_entity.pdbx_description
1 polymer ?
#
loop_
_entity_poly.entity_id
_entity_poly.type
_entity_poly.pdbx_seq_one_letter_code
_entity_poly.pdbx_strand_id
1 'polypeptide(L)'
;MAFPLLLFLHWFTSGRLGIRTEGPSKAPLLLALCPAFVWTIAISALPHKEERFLYVVYPLICLCAALVLAAVPKAILLLFRPLLVPPKTAVRLGVVITWGLLIVGLTLSAMRTTAQLRFYGAPMNLYRALPAEAFSASRPTTNICVGNEWHRFPSSFFLPSPGYRIRFIKSGFGGLLPKEFSAEAGGTAASPAELNSRNQPDDRLYISDAECDYFVGLGEHREGPVEWWAEAGGWQTVLSLPFVEQSQSPSLFRALYVPYLSHRHNTWYEYVLKKRIQ
;
A
#
# COMPACT_ATOMS: atom_id res chain seq x y z
N MET A 1 -11.38 6.46 14.57
CA MET A 1 -12.37 5.96 15.56
C MET A 1 -11.76 5.77 16.96
N ALA A 2 -11.25 6.84 17.58
CA ALA A 2 -10.71 6.80 18.95
C ALA A 2 -11.13 8.01 19.81
N PHE A 3 -11.78 9.00 19.21
CA PHE A 3 -12.23 10.22 19.87
C PHE A 3 -13.27 9.96 20.98
N PRO A 4 -14.27 9.07 20.79
CA PRO A 4 -15.19 8.72 21.87
C PRO A 4 -14.47 7.99 22.99
N LEU A 5 -13.50 7.12 22.68
CA LEU A 5 -12.79 6.33 23.69
C LEU A 5 -11.82 7.18 24.51
N LEU A 6 -11.14 8.15 23.90
CA LEU A 6 -10.22 9.07 24.60
C LEU A 6 -10.98 10.13 25.40
N LEU A 7 -12.11 10.65 24.90
CA LEU A 7 -13.01 11.50 25.68
C LEU A 7 -13.72 10.71 26.80
N PHE A 8 -14.08 9.45 26.55
CA PHE A 8 -14.64 8.55 27.56
C PHE A 8 -13.61 8.26 28.64
N LEU A 9 -12.36 7.94 28.29
CA LEU A 9 -11.26 7.82 29.24
C LEU A 9 -10.97 9.14 29.96
N HIS A 10 -11.07 10.28 29.27
CA HIS A 10 -10.92 11.62 29.86
C HIS A 10 -12.02 11.95 30.88
N TRP A 11 -13.28 11.66 30.56
CA TRP A 11 -14.44 11.91 31.42
C TRP A 11 -14.53 10.92 32.59
N PHE A 12 -14.25 9.63 32.36
CA PHE A 12 -14.30 8.62 33.43
C PHE A 12 -13.14 8.73 34.43
N THR A 13 -11.95 9.16 34.00
CA THR A 13 -10.79 9.30 34.91
C THR A 13 -10.84 10.58 35.74
N SER A 14 -11.59 11.60 35.31
CA SER A 14 -11.66 12.91 35.99
C SER A 14 -12.77 13.00 37.03
N GLY A 15 -13.86 12.23 36.93
CA GLY A 15 -15.06 12.45 37.74
C GLY A 15 -15.24 11.63 39.02
N ARG A 16 -14.62 10.45 39.18
CA ARG A 16 -15.04 9.48 40.24
C ARG A 16 -13.95 8.84 41.10
N LEU A 17 -12.67 9.18 40.93
CA LEU A 17 -11.59 8.40 41.54
C LEU A 17 -10.86 9.01 42.72
N GLY A 18 -10.89 10.32 42.97
CA GLY A 18 -10.12 10.89 44.08
C GLY A 18 -8.62 10.54 44.07
N ILE A 19 -8.11 9.99 42.96
CA ILE A 19 -6.69 9.73 42.75
C ILE A 19 -6.15 11.03 42.20
N ARG A 20 -5.50 11.80 43.08
CA ARG A 20 -4.69 12.96 42.71
C ARG A 20 -3.62 12.46 41.73
N THR A 21 -3.85 12.64 40.43
CA THR A 21 -2.83 12.36 39.43
C THR A 21 -1.80 13.49 39.49
N GLU A 22 -0.76 13.31 40.31
CA GLU A 22 0.53 14.00 40.21
C GLU A 22 1.16 13.58 38.86
N GLY A 23 0.62 14.09 37.76
CA GLY A 23 1.07 13.81 36.41
C GLY A 23 1.17 15.11 35.63
N PRO A 24 1.99 15.14 34.55
CA PRO A 24 2.15 16.34 33.73
C PRO A 24 0.78 16.84 33.26
N SER A 25 0.66 18.16 33.13
CA SER A 25 -0.53 18.84 32.64
C SER A 25 -1.15 18.06 31.46
N LYS A 26 -2.47 17.84 31.51
CA LYS A 26 -3.20 17.10 30.46
C LYS A 26 -3.37 17.93 29.18
N ALA A 27 -3.22 19.25 29.27
CA ALA A 27 -3.34 20.19 28.15
C ALA A 27 -2.27 19.98 27.07
N PRO A 28 -0.97 19.81 27.39
CA PRO A 28 0.07 19.41 26.43
C PRO A 28 -0.26 18.16 25.62
N LEU A 29 -0.81 17.13 26.27
CA LEU A 29 -1.16 15.88 25.59
C LEU A 29 -2.33 16.08 24.63
N LEU A 30 -3.36 16.81 25.05
CA LEU A 30 -4.51 17.13 24.22
C LEU A 30 -4.10 17.98 23.01
N LEU A 31 -3.21 18.96 23.23
CA LEU A 31 -2.66 19.82 22.18
C LEU A 31 -1.79 19.02 21.18
N ALA A 32 -1.04 18.02 21.65
CA ALA A 32 -0.26 17.15 20.79
C ALA A 32 -1.13 16.21 19.92
N LEU A 33 -2.31 15.82 20.40
CA LEU A 33 -3.20 14.89 19.68
C LEU A 33 -4.22 15.59 18.80
N CYS A 34 -4.55 16.87 19.05
CA CYS A 34 -5.54 17.61 18.28
C CYS A 34 -5.25 17.63 16.76
N PRO A 35 -4.00 17.71 16.27
CA PRO A 35 -3.74 17.75 14.83
C PRO A 35 -4.18 16.46 14.14
N ALA A 36 -4.06 15.30 14.81
CA ALA A 36 -4.51 14.02 14.26
C ALA A 36 -6.00 14.03 13.93
N PHE A 37 -6.82 14.58 14.83
CA PHE A 37 -8.27 14.64 14.65
C PHE A 37 -8.68 15.71 13.65
N VAL A 38 -8.12 16.92 13.76
CA VAL A 38 -8.39 18.03 12.84
C VAL A 38 -8.05 17.62 11.41
N TRP A 39 -6.87 17.04 11.20
CA TRP A 39 -6.45 16.57 9.89
C TRP A 39 -7.33 15.44 9.36
N THR A 40 -7.66 14.44 10.19
CA THR A 40 -8.53 13.34 9.77
C THR A 40 -9.91 13.86 9.33
N ILE A 41 -10.48 14.82 10.06
CA ILE A 41 -11.75 15.45 9.71
C ILE A 41 -11.62 16.23 8.39
N ALA A 42 -10.59 17.07 8.27
CA ALA A 42 -10.35 17.87 7.07
C ALA A 42 -10.18 16.99 5.82
N ILE A 43 -9.33 15.96 5.86
CA ILE A 43 -9.13 15.05 4.73
C ILE A 43 -10.40 14.23 4.44
N SER A 44 -11.18 13.84 5.46
CA SER A 44 -12.44 13.12 5.25
C SER A 44 -13.52 13.97 4.58
N ALA A 45 -13.46 15.30 4.75
CA ALA A 45 -14.38 16.25 4.14
C ALA A 45 -14.03 16.56 2.67
N LEU A 46 -12.81 16.27 2.22
CA LEU A 46 -12.44 16.45 0.83
C LEU A 46 -13.17 15.43 -0.07
N PRO A 47 -13.62 15.84 -1.28
CA PRO A 47 -14.29 14.94 -2.21
C PRO A 47 -13.34 13.87 -2.75
N HIS A 48 -12.08 14.24 -2.99
CA HIS A 48 -11.02 13.33 -3.41
C HIS A 48 -10.24 12.86 -2.18
N LYS A 49 -10.31 11.54 -1.90
CA LYS A 49 -9.70 10.92 -0.74
C LYS A 49 -8.62 9.96 -1.19
N GLU A 50 -7.39 10.26 -0.83
CA GLU A 50 -6.29 9.33 -0.99
C GLU A 50 -5.64 9.08 0.36
N GLU A 51 -5.27 7.83 0.62
CA GLU A 51 -4.61 7.44 1.86
C GLU A 51 -3.29 8.22 2.07
N ARG A 52 -2.60 8.59 0.98
CA ARG A 52 -1.36 9.35 1.04
C ARG A 52 -1.54 10.73 1.66
N PHE A 53 -2.75 11.29 1.74
CA PHE A 53 -2.99 12.56 2.41
C PHE A 53 -2.89 12.45 3.94
N LEU A 54 -2.99 11.24 4.52
CA LEU A 54 -2.87 11.02 5.97
C LEU A 54 -1.42 10.93 6.48
N TYR A 55 -0.42 11.01 5.60
CA TYR A 55 1.00 10.83 5.95
C TYR A 55 1.45 11.73 7.12
N VAL A 56 0.91 12.96 7.20
CA VAL A 56 1.22 13.96 8.23
C VAL A 56 0.87 13.46 9.64
N VAL A 57 -0.16 12.61 9.77
CA VAL A 57 -0.72 12.21 11.07
C VAL A 57 -0.46 10.76 11.45
N TYR A 58 0.24 9.98 10.62
CA TYR A 58 0.60 8.59 10.97
C TYR A 58 1.35 8.46 12.31
N PRO A 59 2.35 9.32 12.63
CA PRO A 59 3.01 9.25 13.95
C PRO A 59 2.04 9.48 15.12
N LEU A 60 1.07 10.39 14.94
CA LEU A 60 0.08 10.71 15.97
C LEU A 60 -0.95 9.58 16.14
N ILE A 61 -1.29 8.86 15.08
CA ILE A 61 -2.11 7.64 15.16
C ILE A 61 -1.39 6.57 15.97
N CYS A 62 -0.09 6.37 15.76
CA CYS A 62 0.74 5.47 16.57
C CYS A 62 0.77 5.89 18.04
N LEU A 63 0.91 7.19 18.32
CA LEU A 63 0.85 7.73 19.68
C LEU A 63 -0.52 7.48 20.33
N CYS A 64 -1.62 7.70 19.61
CA CYS A 64 -2.97 7.39 20.09
C CYS A 64 -3.11 5.91 20.47
N ALA A 65 -2.63 5.00 19.61
CA ALA A 65 -2.65 3.57 19.87
C ALA A 65 -1.84 3.18 21.12
N ALA A 66 -0.64 3.74 21.28
CA ALA A 66 0.21 3.52 22.44
C ALA A 66 -0.45 4.00 23.75
N LEU A 67 -1.06 5.18 23.74
CA LEU A 67 -1.79 5.72 24.90
C LEU A 67 -3.00 4.85 25.27
N VAL A 68 -3.75 4.36 24.28
CA VAL A 68 -4.88 3.45 24.52
C VAL A 68 -4.38 2.16 25.17
N LEU A 69 -3.33 1.52 24.63
CA LEU A 69 -2.76 0.29 25.18
C LEU A 69 -2.24 0.48 26.61
N ALA A 70 -1.60 1.61 26.90
CA ALA A 70 -1.12 1.96 28.24
C ALA A 70 -2.27 2.22 29.24
N ALA A 71 -3.43 2.67 28.76
CA ALA A 71 -4.60 2.92 29.58
C ALA A 71 -5.42 1.67 29.92
N VAL A 72 -5.27 0.57 29.17
CA VAL A 72 -6.07 -0.67 29.35
C VAL A 72 -6.06 -1.20 30.79
N PRO A 73 -4.91 -1.38 31.48
CA PRO A 73 -4.94 -1.95 32.83
C PRO A 73 -5.69 -1.09 33.84
N LYS A 74 -5.59 0.24 33.70
CA LYS A 74 -6.37 1.18 34.50
C LYS A 74 -7.85 1.08 34.15
N ALA A 75 -8.21 1.07 32.87
CA ALA A 75 -9.60 0.96 32.44
C ALA A 75 -10.27 -0.32 32.97
N ILE A 76 -9.56 -1.46 32.92
CA ILE A 76 -10.02 -2.74 33.47
C ILE A 76 -10.20 -2.67 34.98
N LEU A 77 -9.23 -2.09 35.72
CA LEU A 77 -9.38 -1.86 37.16
C LEU A 77 -10.64 -1.05 37.49
N LEU A 78 -10.93 0.00 36.72
CA LEU A 78 -12.12 0.83 36.93
C LEU A 78 -13.42 0.09 36.64
N LEU A 79 -13.42 -0.73 35.58
CA LEU A 79 -14.58 -1.53 35.19
C LEU A 79 -14.92 -2.60 36.25
N PHE A 80 -13.91 -3.21 36.87
CA PHE A 80 -14.09 -4.27 37.87
C PHE A 80 -14.22 -3.77 39.32
N ARG A 81 -13.98 -2.48 39.58
CA ARG A 81 -14.17 -1.87 40.90
C ARG A 81 -15.57 -2.09 41.51
N PRO A 82 -16.70 -1.89 40.80
CA PRO A 82 -18.04 -2.15 41.37
C PRO A 82 -18.33 -3.63 41.60
N LEU A 83 -17.58 -4.53 40.96
CA LEU A 83 -17.74 -5.98 41.05
C LEU A 83 -16.96 -6.60 42.22
N LEU A 84 -16.38 -5.78 43.12
CA LEU A 84 -15.59 -6.20 44.29
C LEU A 84 -14.41 -7.14 43.95
N VAL A 85 -13.93 -7.13 42.70
CA VAL A 85 -12.77 -7.90 42.27
C VAL A 85 -11.50 -7.31 42.90
N PRO A 86 -10.57 -8.14 43.42
CA PRO A 86 -9.32 -7.64 43.98
C PRO A 86 -8.53 -6.79 42.97
N PRO A 87 -8.01 -5.61 43.35
CA PRO A 87 -7.34 -4.70 42.42
C PRO A 87 -6.11 -5.33 41.76
N LYS A 88 -5.39 -6.18 42.49
CA LYS A 88 -4.25 -6.95 41.95
C LYS A 88 -4.68 -7.86 40.80
N THR A 89 -5.84 -8.50 40.92
CA THR A 89 -6.40 -9.40 39.89
C THR A 89 -6.85 -8.61 38.67
N ALA A 90 -7.55 -7.50 38.86
CA ALA A 90 -8.00 -6.66 37.75
C ALA A 90 -6.83 -6.05 36.94
N VAL A 91 -5.78 -5.57 37.62
CA VAL A 91 -4.58 -5.06 36.94
C VAL A 91 -3.85 -6.16 36.18
N ARG A 92 -3.69 -7.36 36.79
CA ARG A 92 -3.09 -8.52 36.10
C ARG A 92 -3.86 -8.89 34.84
N LEU A 93 -5.19 -8.96 34.91
CA LEU A 93 -6.05 -9.20 33.75
C LEU A 93 -5.84 -8.13 32.68
N GLY A 94 -5.81 -6.86 33.07
CA GLY A 94 -5.54 -5.76 32.15
C GLY A 94 -4.19 -5.87 31.45
N VAL A 95 -3.12 -6.24 32.17
CA VAL A 95 -1.80 -6.49 31.58
C VAL A 95 -1.83 -7.68 30.61
N VAL A 96 -2.51 -8.76 30.96
CA VAL A 96 -2.70 -9.93 30.07
C VAL A 96 -3.44 -9.52 28.79
N ILE A 97 -4.50 -8.72 28.90
CA ILE A 97 -5.24 -8.18 27.75
C ILE A 97 -4.33 -7.30 26.89
N THR A 98 -3.55 -6.40 27.48
CA THR A 98 -2.61 -5.55 26.75
C THR A 98 -1.60 -6.39 25.95
N TRP A 99 -0.98 -7.40 26.57
CA TRP A 99 -0.08 -8.32 25.87
C TRP A 99 -0.79 -9.12 24.78
N GLY A 100 -2.01 -9.60 25.05
CA GLY A 100 -2.84 -10.28 24.05
C GLY A 100 -3.11 -9.40 22.82
N LEU A 101 -3.48 -8.13 23.01
CA LEU A 101 -3.68 -7.17 21.93
C LEU A 101 -2.41 -6.92 21.13
N LEU A 102 -1.26 -6.80 21.81
CA LEU A 102 0.04 -6.64 21.15
C LEU A 102 0.40 -7.87 20.30
N ILE A 103 0.23 -9.08 20.84
CA ILE A 103 0.51 -10.33 20.12
C ILE A 103 -0.40 -10.47 18.90
N VAL A 104 -1.70 -10.18 19.04
CA VAL A 104 -2.65 -10.20 17.91
C VAL A 104 -2.24 -9.17 16.86
N GLY A 105 -1.92 -7.94 17.26
CA GLY A 105 -1.49 -6.88 16.34
C GLY A 105 -0.21 -7.23 15.57
N LEU A 106 0.80 -7.77 16.27
CA LEU A 106 2.05 -8.24 15.65
C LEU A 106 1.79 -9.39 14.68
N THR A 107 0.93 -10.34 15.06
CA THR A 107 0.57 -11.48 14.20
C THR A 107 -0.13 -11.01 12.93
N LEU A 108 -1.14 -10.13 13.05
CA LEU A 108 -1.82 -9.56 11.89
C LEU A 108 -0.86 -8.75 11.00
N SER A 109 0.06 -8.00 11.59
CA SER A 109 1.09 -7.25 10.86
C SER A 109 2.05 -8.18 10.09
N ALA A 110 2.49 -9.27 10.71
CA ALA A 110 3.32 -10.28 10.06
C ALA A 110 2.57 -10.98 8.91
N MET A 111 1.30 -11.35 9.13
CA MET A 111 0.44 -11.93 8.09
C MET A 111 0.22 -10.97 6.93
N ARG A 112 -0.01 -9.68 7.20
CA ARG A 112 -0.20 -8.63 6.19
C ARG A 112 1.07 -8.42 5.37
N THR A 113 2.22 -8.31 6.03
CA THR A 113 3.52 -8.15 5.37
C THR A 113 3.84 -9.36 4.49
N THR A 114 3.60 -10.57 5.01
CA THR A 114 3.79 -11.80 4.23
C THR A 114 2.85 -11.85 3.03
N ALA A 115 1.59 -11.42 3.17
CA ALA A 115 0.64 -11.30 2.07
C ALA A 115 1.15 -10.33 0.99
N GLN A 116 1.70 -9.17 1.34
CA GLN A 116 2.28 -8.26 0.35
C GLN A 116 3.42 -8.89 -0.43
N LEU A 117 4.35 -9.56 0.26
CA LEU A 117 5.49 -10.19 -0.38
C LEU A 117 5.10 -11.37 -1.27
N ARG A 118 4.14 -12.20 -0.82
CA ARG A 118 3.75 -13.44 -1.52
C ARG A 118 2.70 -13.22 -2.60
N PHE A 119 1.70 -12.35 -2.36
CA PHE A 119 0.55 -12.20 -3.25
C PHE A 119 0.74 -11.11 -4.29
N TYR A 120 1.53 -10.07 -3.95
CA TYR A 120 1.67 -8.86 -4.76
C TYR A 120 3.13 -8.49 -5.04
N GLY A 121 4.08 -9.39 -4.76
CA GLY A 121 5.50 -9.16 -5.00
C GLY A 121 5.93 -9.29 -6.46
N ALA A 122 5.09 -9.88 -7.33
CA ALA A 122 5.44 -10.17 -8.72
C ALA A 122 5.89 -8.94 -9.53
N PRO A 123 5.19 -7.79 -9.49
CA PRO A 123 5.62 -6.59 -10.21
C PRO A 123 7.00 -6.06 -9.79
N MET A 124 7.49 -6.37 -8.58
CA MET A 124 8.83 -5.98 -8.15
C MET A 124 9.90 -6.99 -8.55
N ASN A 125 9.53 -8.27 -8.56
CA ASN A 125 10.48 -9.36 -8.80
C ASN A 125 10.72 -9.62 -10.29
N LEU A 126 9.76 -9.33 -11.18
CA LEU A 126 9.92 -9.54 -12.61
C LEU A 126 11.08 -8.75 -13.23
N TYR A 127 11.24 -7.48 -12.86
CA TYR A 127 12.29 -6.63 -13.42
C TYR A 127 13.71 -7.13 -13.10
N ARG A 128 13.87 -8.02 -12.11
CA ARG A 128 15.16 -8.65 -11.80
C ARG A 128 15.59 -9.70 -12.82
N ALA A 129 14.66 -10.21 -13.63
CA ALA A 129 14.96 -11.15 -14.70
C ALA A 129 15.41 -10.48 -16.00
N LEU A 130 15.43 -9.14 -16.04
CA LEU A 130 15.99 -8.39 -17.15
C LEU A 130 17.53 -8.58 -17.19
N PRO A 131 18.13 -8.82 -18.36
CA PRO A 131 19.57 -8.95 -18.47
C PRO A 131 20.27 -7.64 -18.10
N ALA A 132 21.41 -7.74 -17.40
CA ALA A 132 22.25 -6.59 -17.06
C ALA A 132 22.81 -5.89 -18.31
N GLU A 133 23.16 -6.69 -19.32
CA GLU A 133 23.69 -6.23 -20.61
C GLU A 133 22.55 -6.10 -21.62
N ALA A 134 21.72 -5.07 -21.45
CA ALA A 134 20.70 -4.69 -22.44
C ALA A 134 21.27 -3.87 -23.60
N PHE A 135 22.48 -3.33 -23.39
CA PHE A 135 23.10 -2.35 -24.25
C PHE A 135 23.95 -3.04 -25.32
N SER A 136 23.57 -2.88 -26.57
CA SER A 136 24.44 -3.15 -27.72
C SER A 136 24.80 -1.82 -28.36
N ALA A 137 26.00 -1.69 -28.92
CA ALA A 137 26.41 -0.50 -29.68
C ALA A 137 25.44 -0.16 -30.82
N SER A 138 24.65 -1.13 -31.29
CA SER A 138 23.63 -0.98 -32.33
C SER A 138 22.23 -0.55 -31.82
N ARG A 139 21.92 -0.71 -30.52
CA ARG A 139 20.66 -0.28 -29.90
C ARG A 139 20.93 0.31 -28.52
N PRO A 140 21.03 1.65 -28.41
CA PRO A 140 21.40 2.31 -27.17
C PRO A 140 20.29 2.29 -26.10
N THR A 141 19.05 2.03 -26.52
CA THR A 141 17.87 2.03 -25.64
C THR A 141 17.06 0.75 -25.80
N THR A 142 16.59 0.20 -24.69
CA THR A 142 15.71 -0.98 -24.64
C THR A 142 14.39 -0.59 -23.98
N ASN A 143 13.28 -0.72 -24.72
CA ASN A 143 11.96 -0.31 -24.24
C ASN A 143 11.27 -1.45 -23.48
N ILE A 144 10.86 -1.16 -22.24
CA ILE A 144 10.01 -2.04 -21.44
C ILE A 144 8.62 -1.42 -21.39
N CYS A 145 7.68 -2.10 -22.03
CA CYS A 145 6.32 -1.62 -22.16
C CYS A 145 5.41 -2.13 -21.04
N VAL A 146 4.58 -1.24 -20.51
CA VAL A 146 3.57 -1.53 -19.48
C VAL A 146 2.22 -0.96 -19.91
N GLY A 147 1.14 -1.69 -19.63
CA GLY A 147 -0.22 -1.32 -20.00
C GLY A 147 -1.04 -0.73 -18.84
N ASN A 148 -2.29 -1.17 -18.73
CA ASN A 148 -3.22 -0.89 -17.62
C ASN A 148 -2.61 -1.01 -16.21
N GLU A 149 -1.68 -1.94 -16.02
CA GLU A 149 -1.04 -2.22 -14.74
C GLU A 149 0.20 -1.35 -14.45
N TRP A 150 0.35 -0.24 -15.16
CA TRP A 150 1.43 0.74 -14.98
C TRP A 150 1.56 1.23 -13.53
N HIS A 151 0.49 1.24 -12.76
CA HIS A 151 0.43 1.77 -11.39
C HIS A 151 0.92 0.79 -10.31
N ARG A 152 1.22 -0.46 -10.67
CA ARG A 152 1.65 -1.50 -9.70
C ARG A 152 3.14 -1.46 -9.34
N PHE A 153 3.90 -0.51 -9.89
CA PHE A 153 5.31 -0.34 -9.53
C PHE A 153 5.50 0.39 -8.20
N PRO A 154 6.48 0.02 -7.37
CA PRO A 154 6.74 0.66 -6.09
C PRO A 154 7.55 1.94 -6.25
N SER A 155 6.94 3.04 -6.68
CA SER A 155 7.49 4.42 -6.69
C SER A 155 8.78 4.70 -7.49
N SER A 156 9.63 3.70 -7.77
CA SER A 156 10.86 3.79 -8.55
C SER A 156 11.14 2.46 -9.24
N PHE A 157 11.56 2.50 -10.50
CA PHE A 157 11.97 1.32 -11.24
C PHE A 157 13.47 1.09 -11.05
N PHE A 158 13.84 -0.02 -10.44
CA PHE A 158 15.23 -0.46 -10.33
C PHE A 158 15.59 -1.31 -11.54
N LEU A 159 15.90 -0.65 -12.66
CA LEU A 159 16.27 -1.32 -13.90
C LEU A 159 17.77 -1.67 -13.88
N PRO A 160 18.19 -2.81 -14.46
CA PRO A 160 19.58 -3.27 -14.37
C PRO A 160 20.62 -2.35 -15.02
N SER A 161 20.20 -1.51 -15.95
CA SER A 161 21.08 -0.64 -16.75
C SER A 161 20.37 0.67 -17.11
N PRO A 162 21.13 1.79 -17.25
CA PRO A 162 20.62 3.06 -17.76
C PRO A 162 20.09 3.00 -19.19
N GLY A 163 20.31 1.92 -19.94
CA GLY A 163 19.78 1.73 -21.30
C GLY A 163 18.29 1.36 -21.33
N TYR A 164 17.71 0.89 -20.22
CA TYR A 164 16.29 0.57 -20.18
C TYR A 164 15.42 1.82 -20.01
N ARG A 165 14.31 1.88 -20.75
CA ARG A 165 13.28 2.92 -20.62
C ARG A 165 11.92 2.29 -20.40
N ILE A 166 11.18 2.79 -19.41
CA ILE A 166 9.78 2.39 -19.22
C ILE A 166 8.95 3.18 -20.22
N ARG A 167 8.12 2.47 -20.96
CA ARG A 167 7.21 3.04 -21.94
C ARG A 167 5.79 2.53 -21.70
N PHE A 168 4.82 3.32 -22.10
CA PHE A 168 3.42 2.97 -21.93
C PHE A 168 2.79 2.66 -23.27
N ILE A 169 1.94 1.65 -23.27
CA ILE A 169 1.15 1.25 -24.43
C ILE A 169 -0.32 1.37 -24.09
N LYS A 170 -1.13 1.61 -25.11
CA LYS A 170 -2.56 1.80 -24.92
C LYS A 170 -3.21 0.46 -24.54
N SER A 171 -3.54 0.29 -23.27
CA SER A 171 -4.16 -0.92 -22.72
C SER A 171 -5.09 -0.53 -21.58
N GLY A 172 -6.40 -0.44 -21.86
CA GLY A 172 -7.51 -0.27 -20.89
C GLY A 172 -7.57 1.01 -20.06
N PHE A 173 -6.43 1.64 -19.73
CA PHE A 173 -6.34 2.83 -18.92
C PHE A 173 -6.55 4.09 -19.77
N GLY A 174 -7.51 4.92 -19.37
CA GLY A 174 -7.89 6.16 -20.08
C GLY A 174 -7.56 7.44 -19.31
N GLY A 175 -6.69 7.37 -18.31
CA GLY A 175 -6.24 8.55 -17.55
C GLY A 175 -4.91 9.12 -18.06
N LEU A 176 -4.45 10.18 -17.41
CA LEU A 176 -3.14 10.76 -17.68
C LEU A 176 -2.03 9.85 -17.10
N LEU A 177 -1.05 9.54 -17.93
CA LEU A 177 0.12 8.74 -17.54
C LEU A 177 1.28 9.63 -17.07
N PRO A 178 2.19 9.10 -16.23
CA PRO A 178 3.40 9.81 -15.88
C PRO A 178 4.33 9.96 -17.09
N LYS A 179 5.17 11.00 -17.08
CA LYS A 179 6.21 11.25 -18.08
C LYS A 179 7.59 11.21 -17.44
N GLU A 180 8.58 10.73 -18.19
CA GLU A 180 9.98 10.74 -17.77
C GLU A 180 10.50 12.18 -17.60
N PHE A 181 11.29 12.42 -16.56
CA PHE A 181 11.95 13.69 -16.36
C PHE A 181 13.07 13.87 -17.40
N SER A 182 13.08 15.02 -18.08
CA SER A 182 14.15 15.41 -19.00
C SER A 182 14.94 16.56 -18.40
N ALA A 183 16.25 16.36 -18.20
CA ALA A 183 17.14 17.41 -17.72
C ALA A 183 17.16 18.62 -18.67
N GLU A 184 17.12 18.37 -19.98
CA GLU A 184 17.07 19.38 -21.03
C GLU A 184 15.79 20.23 -20.95
N ALA A 185 14.68 19.62 -20.51
CA ALA A 185 13.40 20.30 -20.34
C ALA A 185 13.20 20.95 -18.96
N GLY A 186 14.22 20.97 -18.09
CA GLY A 186 14.13 21.55 -16.74
C GLY A 186 13.84 20.54 -15.62
N GLY A 187 13.97 19.24 -15.89
CA GLY A 187 13.89 18.17 -14.88
C GLY A 187 12.56 18.17 -14.13
N THR A 188 12.62 18.22 -12.79
CA THR A 188 11.44 18.20 -11.92
C THR A 188 10.66 19.52 -11.90
N ALA A 189 11.23 20.61 -12.42
CA ALA A 189 10.57 21.91 -12.54
C ALA A 189 9.84 22.08 -13.88
N ALA A 190 10.02 21.13 -14.81
CA ALA A 190 9.38 21.16 -16.12
C ALA A 190 7.85 21.06 -15.98
N SER A 191 7.13 21.76 -16.86
CA SER A 191 5.68 21.60 -17.04
C SER A 191 5.41 21.11 -18.48
N PRO A 192 5.55 19.80 -18.75
CA PRO A 192 5.34 19.25 -20.08
C PRO A 192 3.91 19.49 -20.58
N ALA A 193 3.76 19.80 -21.87
CA ALA A 193 2.47 20.11 -22.48
C ALA A 193 1.51 18.92 -22.53
N GLU A 194 2.01 17.70 -22.32
CA GLU A 194 1.21 16.48 -22.24
C GLU A 194 0.49 16.33 -20.90
N LEU A 195 0.97 17.00 -19.85
CA LEU A 195 0.40 16.89 -18.51
C LEU A 195 -0.66 17.98 -18.31
N ASN A 196 -1.88 17.55 -17.95
CA ASN A 196 -3.01 18.45 -17.72
C ASN A 196 -3.61 18.29 -16.31
N SER A 197 -4.30 19.32 -15.83
CA SER A 197 -4.92 19.35 -14.49
C SER A 197 -6.25 18.59 -14.40
N ARG A 198 -6.66 17.88 -15.46
CA ARG A 198 -7.95 17.17 -15.55
C ARG A 198 -7.79 15.66 -15.62
N ASN A 199 -6.56 15.15 -15.52
CA ASN A 199 -6.25 13.72 -15.67
C ASN A 199 -6.76 13.14 -17.01
N GLN A 200 -6.82 13.98 -18.05
CA GLN A 200 -7.21 13.54 -19.40
C GLN A 200 -6.05 12.82 -20.07
N PRO A 201 -6.29 11.75 -20.84
CA PRO A 201 -5.23 11.03 -21.53
C PRO A 201 -4.63 11.90 -22.64
N ASP A 202 -3.34 11.73 -22.90
CA ASP A 202 -2.64 12.36 -24.03
C ASP A 202 -1.95 11.25 -24.84
N ASP A 203 -2.28 11.15 -26.13
CA ASP A 203 -1.78 10.07 -26.99
C ASP A 203 -0.24 10.14 -27.19
N ARG A 204 0.39 11.31 -26.93
CA ARG A 204 1.87 11.48 -27.01
C ARG A 204 2.63 10.77 -25.90
N LEU A 205 1.94 10.30 -24.86
CA LEU A 205 2.55 9.54 -23.76
C LEU A 205 2.63 8.04 -24.04
N TYR A 206 2.04 7.58 -25.15
CA TYR A 206 2.06 6.19 -25.58
C TYR A 206 3.04 5.99 -26.74
N ILE A 207 3.60 4.79 -26.83
CA ILE A 207 4.36 4.33 -28.00
C ILE A 207 3.62 3.20 -28.71
N SER A 208 4.02 2.89 -29.94
CA SER A 208 3.54 1.69 -30.61
C SER A 208 4.07 0.45 -29.91
N ASP A 209 3.26 -0.60 -29.86
CA ASP A 209 3.64 -1.92 -29.40
C ASP A 209 4.83 -2.52 -30.18
N ALA A 210 4.98 -2.15 -31.46
CA ALA A 210 6.09 -2.58 -32.31
C ALA A 210 7.45 -2.09 -31.80
N GLU A 211 7.46 -1.00 -31.03
CA GLU A 211 8.67 -0.40 -30.46
C GLU A 211 9.09 -1.04 -29.13
N CYS A 212 8.30 -2.00 -28.62
CA CYS A 212 8.56 -2.69 -27.36
C CYS A 212 9.53 -3.87 -27.53
N ASP A 213 10.63 -3.88 -26.77
CA ASP A 213 11.55 -5.02 -26.70
C ASP A 213 11.11 -6.02 -25.60
N TYR A 214 10.60 -5.49 -24.48
CA TYR A 214 10.03 -6.26 -23.38
C TYR A 214 8.63 -5.77 -23.04
N PHE A 215 7.81 -6.67 -22.52
CA PHE A 215 6.48 -6.36 -22.02
C PHE A 215 6.31 -6.90 -20.61
N VAL A 216 5.70 -6.10 -19.73
CA VAL A 216 5.35 -6.46 -18.36
C VAL A 216 3.86 -6.21 -18.14
N GLY A 217 3.14 -7.24 -17.70
CA GLY A 217 1.71 -7.14 -17.42
C GLY A 217 1.14 -8.39 -16.75
N LEU A 218 -0.16 -8.37 -16.50
CA LEU A 218 -0.90 -9.57 -16.10
C LEU A 218 -0.93 -10.54 -17.29
N GLY A 219 -0.54 -11.79 -17.04
CA GLY A 219 -0.71 -12.94 -17.91
C GLY A 219 -2.18 -13.26 -18.19
N GLU A 220 -2.40 -14.20 -19.10
CA GLU A 220 -3.73 -14.62 -19.55
C GLU A 220 -4.64 -15.09 -18.39
N HIS A 221 -5.90 -14.64 -18.40
CA HIS A 221 -7.00 -15.30 -17.69
C HIS A 221 -7.94 -15.93 -18.71
N ARG A 222 -8.44 -17.12 -18.41
CA ARG A 222 -9.36 -17.93 -19.23
C ARG A 222 -10.67 -17.23 -19.65
N GLU A 223 -11.00 -16.07 -19.10
CA GLU A 223 -12.34 -15.43 -19.24
C GLU A 223 -12.32 -13.89 -19.39
N GLY A 224 -11.16 -13.25 -19.62
CA GLY A 224 -11.06 -11.80 -19.88
C GLY A 224 -10.88 -11.47 -21.37
N PRO A 225 -11.14 -10.23 -21.82
CA PRO A 225 -10.74 -9.82 -23.16
C PRO A 225 -9.23 -10.01 -23.27
N VAL A 226 -8.84 -10.92 -24.15
CA VAL A 226 -7.44 -11.27 -24.40
C VAL A 226 -6.72 -9.99 -24.80
N GLU A 227 -5.80 -9.51 -23.96
CA GLU A 227 -4.98 -8.38 -24.38
C GLU A 227 -4.15 -8.83 -25.59
N TRP A 228 -4.09 -7.98 -26.63
CA TRP A 228 -3.55 -8.28 -27.96
C TRP A 228 -2.15 -8.93 -27.99
N TRP A 229 -1.33 -8.74 -26.95
CA TRP A 229 0.00 -9.35 -26.81
C TRP A 229 -0.04 -10.84 -26.43
N ALA A 230 -1.21 -11.37 -26.08
CA ALA A 230 -1.42 -12.80 -25.84
C ALA A 230 -1.74 -13.56 -27.16
N GLU A 231 -2.36 -12.91 -28.15
CA GLU A 231 -2.67 -13.50 -29.46
C GLU A 231 -1.60 -13.23 -30.52
N ALA A 232 -0.86 -12.11 -30.40
CA ALA A 232 0.19 -11.78 -31.35
C ALA A 232 1.41 -12.72 -31.17
N GLY A 233 1.61 -13.61 -32.13
CA GLY A 233 2.88 -14.32 -32.30
C GLY A 233 4.06 -13.32 -32.28
N GLY A 234 5.20 -13.72 -31.73
CA GLY A 234 6.37 -12.86 -31.62
C GLY A 234 6.75 -12.45 -30.20
N TRP A 235 6.21 -13.10 -29.17
CA TRP A 235 6.64 -12.91 -27.77
C TRP A 235 7.06 -14.23 -27.13
N GLN A 236 8.18 -14.20 -26.40
CA GLN A 236 8.68 -15.29 -25.59
C GLN A 236 8.55 -14.92 -24.10
N THR A 237 7.92 -15.77 -23.29
CA THR A 237 7.85 -15.58 -21.84
C THR A 237 9.24 -15.81 -21.22
N VAL A 238 9.78 -14.78 -20.56
CA VAL A 238 11.06 -14.83 -19.84
C VAL A 238 10.85 -15.32 -18.42
N LEU A 239 9.85 -14.77 -17.73
CA LEU A 239 9.51 -15.12 -16.36
C LEU A 239 8.00 -14.91 -16.14
N SER A 240 7.38 -15.84 -15.42
CA SER A 240 6.00 -15.74 -14.95
C SER A 240 5.98 -15.96 -13.44
N LEU A 241 5.27 -15.10 -12.71
CA LEU A 241 5.14 -15.16 -11.25
C LEU A 241 3.67 -15.12 -10.84
N PRO A 242 3.25 -15.85 -9.80
CA PRO A 242 1.88 -15.81 -9.33
C PRO A 242 1.54 -14.45 -8.72
N PHE A 243 0.32 -13.98 -8.98
CA PHE A 243 -0.22 -12.72 -8.49
C PHE A 243 -1.70 -12.89 -8.13
N VAL A 244 -2.13 -12.38 -6.99
CA VAL A 244 -3.53 -12.56 -6.55
C VAL A 244 -4.46 -11.61 -7.30
N GLU A 245 -5.51 -12.17 -7.91
CA GLU A 245 -6.57 -11.39 -8.53
C GLU A 245 -7.47 -10.80 -7.46
N GLN A 246 -7.49 -9.47 -7.36
CA GLN A 246 -8.19 -8.79 -6.28
C GLN A 246 -9.69 -8.92 -6.43
N SER A 247 -10.24 -8.75 -7.64
CA SER A 247 -11.70 -8.69 -7.86
C SER A 247 -12.40 -10.02 -7.53
N GLN A 248 -11.71 -11.14 -7.73
CA GLN A 248 -12.27 -12.48 -7.54
C GLN A 248 -11.86 -13.14 -6.21
N SER A 249 -10.89 -12.60 -5.49
CA SER A 249 -10.41 -13.18 -4.23
C SER A 249 -11.15 -12.61 -3.00
N PRO A 250 -11.47 -13.45 -1.99
CA PRO A 250 -12.07 -12.97 -0.74
C PRO A 250 -11.19 -11.96 -0.01
N SER A 251 -11.82 -10.93 0.58
CA SER A 251 -11.12 -9.80 1.22
C SER A 251 -10.14 -10.22 2.32
N LEU A 252 -10.52 -11.19 3.16
CA LEU A 252 -9.68 -11.67 4.26
C LEU A 252 -8.44 -12.41 3.76
N PHE A 253 -8.61 -13.37 2.84
CA PHE A 253 -7.54 -14.22 2.35
C PHE A 253 -6.59 -13.50 1.38
N ARG A 254 -7.05 -12.44 0.70
CA ARG A 254 -6.20 -11.57 -0.12
C ARG A 254 -5.45 -10.51 0.70
N ALA A 255 -5.96 -10.16 1.89
CA ALA A 255 -5.35 -9.16 2.77
C ALA A 255 -4.33 -9.77 3.75
N LEU A 256 -4.65 -10.95 4.31
CA LEU A 256 -3.85 -11.64 5.33
C LEU A 256 -3.39 -12.99 4.82
N TYR A 257 -2.10 -13.29 5.01
CA TYR A 257 -1.54 -14.59 4.68
C TYR A 257 -1.89 -15.60 5.77
N VAL A 258 -2.64 -16.63 5.40
CA VAL A 258 -2.90 -17.81 6.21
C VAL A 258 -2.31 -19.02 5.48
N PRO A 259 -1.33 -19.72 6.06
CA PRO A 259 -0.69 -20.87 5.42
C PRO A 259 -1.73 -21.86 4.88
N TYR A 260 -1.53 -22.31 3.64
CA TYR A 260 -2.40 -23.22 2.87
C TYR A 260 -3.81 -22.68 2.54
N LEU A 261 -4.50 -22.01 3.47
CA LEU A 261 -5.85 -21.49 3.27
C LEU A 261 -5.89 -20.35 2.26
N SER A 262 -4.97 -19.39 2.34
CA SER A 262 -4.94 -18.28 1.37
C SER A 262 -4.70 -18.77 -0.06
N HIS A 263 -3.85 -19.78 -0.24
CA HIS A 263 -3.60 -20.35 -1.57
C HIS A 263 -4.83 -21.01 -2.15
N ARG A 264 -5.64 -21.71 -1.32
CA ARG A 264 -6.86 -22.40 -1.77
C ARG A 264 -8.02 -21.47 -2.08
N HIS A 265 -8.16 -20.37 -1.34
CA HIS A 265 -9.33 -19.49 -1.46
C HIS A 265 -9.10 -18.29 -2.39
N ASN A 266 -7.85 -17.89 -2.62
CA ASN A 266 -7.55 -16.81 -3.56
C ASN A 266 -7.52 -17.34 -4.98
N THR A 267 -7.97 -16.51 -5.91
CA THR A 267 -7.78 -16.69 -7.34
C THR A 267 -6.43 -16.09 -7.74
N TRP A 268 -5.67 -16.82 -8.55
CA TRP A 268 -4.31 -16.46 -8.93
C TRP A 268 -4.23 -16.25 -10.43
N TYR A 269 -3.62 -15.13 -10.82
CA TYR A 269 -3.19 -14.85 -12.17
C TYR A 269 -1.68 -14.97 -12.26
N GLU A 270 -1.19 -15.07 -13.48
CA GLU A 270 0.22 -14.94 -13.77
C GLU A 270 0.54 -13.47 -13.99
N TYR A 271 1.70 -13.00 -13.55
CA TYR A 271 2.26 -11.71 -13.91
C TYR A 271 3.52 -12.02 -14.72
N VAL A 272 3.57 -11.55 -15.96
CA VAL A 272 4.52 -12.04 -16.95
C VAL A 272 5.50 -10.95 -17.41
N LEU A 273 6.75 -11.35 -17.57
CA LEU A 273 7.76 -10.64 -18.33
C LEU A 273 7.92 -11.38 -19.66
N LYS A 274 7.63 -10.70 -20.76
CA LYS A 274 7.79 -11.22 -22.12
C LYS A 274 8.89 -10.45 -22.85
N LYS A 275 9.63 -11.13 -23.72
CA LYS A 275 10.63 -10.57 -24.64
C LYS A 275 10.13 -10.74 -26.06
N ARG A 276 10.28 -9.72 -26.91
CA ARG A 276 9.92 -9.82 -28.32
C ARG A 276 10.89 -10.76 -29.05
N ILE A 277 10.33 -11.72 -29.79
CA ILE A 277 11.07 -12.60 -30.70
C ILE A 277 11.37 -11.77 -31.94
N GLN A 278 12.64 -11.68 -32.30
CA GLN A 278 13.11 -11.02 -33.53
C GLN A 278 13.09 -12.00 -34.69
#